data_AF-A0A1C6H3C8-F1
#
_entry.id   AF-A0A1C6H3C8-F1
#
_cell.length_a   1.000
_cell.length_b   1.000
_cell.length_c   1.000
_cell.angle_alpha   90.00
_cell.angle_beta   90.00
_cell.angle_gamma   90.00
#
_symmetry.space_group_name_H-M   'P 1'
#
loop_
_entity.id
_entity.type
_entity.pdbx_description
1 polymer ?
#
loop_
_entity_poly.entity_id
_entity_poly.type
_entity_poly.pdbx_seq_one_letter_code
_entity_poly.pdbx_strand_id
1 'polypeptide(L)' 'MNQIINIISYGIRAIQLVAISWAGFKLGIYGLAFMKKNAQKVEEAKDGIKNVVAGLVIVLGCEAIVQFLKNGMNF' A
#
# COMPACT_ATOMS: atom_id res chain seq x y z
N MET A 1 12.87 22.88 -7.14
CA MET A 1 12.00 22.43 -6.03
C MET A 1 10.88 21.50 -6.50
N ASN A 2 10.08 21.88 -7.49
CA ASN A 2 9.01 21.02 -8.03
C ASN A 2 9.47 19.68 -8.63
N GLN A 3 10.61 19.64 -9.34
CA GLN A 3 11.12 18.38 -9.90
C GLN A 3 11.59 17.38 -8.82
N ILE A 4 12.25 17.86 -7.76
CA ILE A 4 12.73 17.01 -6.65
C ILE A 4 11.54 16.38 -5.92
N ILE A 5 10.50 17.18 -5.64
CA ILE A 5 9.29 16.68 -4.98
C ILE A 5 8.52 15.72 -5.89
N ASN A 6 8.50 15.97 -7.20
CA ASN A 6 7.87 15.06 -8.16
C ASN A 6 8.62 13.73 -8.23
N ILE A 7 9.95 13.72 -8.24
CA ILE A 7 10.76 12.49 -8.19
C ILE A 7 10.49 11.71 -6.91
N ILE A 8 10.45 12.38 -5.75
CA ILE A 8 10.14 11.74 -4.46
C ILE A 8 8.72 11.15 -4.46
N SER A 9 7.75 11.92 -4.97
CA SER A 9 6.36 11.45 -5.09
C SER A 9 6.23 10.26 -6.04
N TYR A 10 7.00 10.27 -7.14
CA TYR A 10 7.05 9.16 -8.09
C TYR A 10 7.64 7.90 -7.45
N GLY A 11 8.70 8.05 -6.65
CA GLY A 11 9.30 6.96 -5.88
C GLY A 11 8.33 6.36 -4.86
N ILE A 12 7.59 7.20 -4.13
CA ILE A 12 6.57 6.75 -3.17
C ILE A 12 5.45 5.98 -3.88
N ARG A 13 4.96 6.49 -5.02
CA ARG A 13 3.94 5.81 -5.83
C ARG A 13 4.42 4.47 -6.40
N ALA A 14 5.69 4.38 -6.80
CA ALA A 14 6.27 3.12 -7.24
C ALA A 14 6.27 2.07 -6.11
N ILE A 15 6.62 2.47 -4.88
CA ILE A 15 6.58 1.59 -3.71
C ILE A 15 5.13 1.20 -3.38
N GLN A 16 4.18 2.13 -3.47
CA GLN A 16 2.76 1.83 -3.29
C GLN A 16 2.26 0.81 -4.33
N LEU A 17 2.65 0.94 -5.60
CA LEU A 17 2.30 -0.02 -6.64
C LEU A 17 2.79 -1.44 -6.33
N VAL A 18 4.04 -1.57 -5.88
CA VAL A 18 4.61 -2.86 -5.47
C VAL A 18 3.87 -3.42 -4.25
N ALA A 19 3.61 -2.59 -3.25
CA ALA A 19 2.89 -2.98 -2.04
C ALA A 19 1.45 -3.44 -2.35
N ILE A 20 0.71 -2.71 -3.18
CA ILE A 20 -0.66 -3.05 -3.60
C ILE A 20 -0.66 -4.34 -4.43
N SER A 21 0.30 -4.49 -5.35
CA SER A 21 0.44 -5.71 -6.15
C SER A 21 0.66 -6.94 -5.27
N TRP A 22 1.49 -6.81 -4.24
CA TRP A 22 1.73 -7.88 -3.27
C TRP A 22 0.50 -8.17 -2.39
N ALA A 23 -0.22 -7.13 -1.95
CA ALA A 23 -1.49 -7.27 -1.25
C ALA A 23 -2.52 -8.01 -2.11
N GLY A 24 -2.65 -7.61 -3.38
CA GLY A 24 -3.55 -8.21 -4.36
C GLY A 24 -3.22 -9.69 -4.60
N PHE A 25 -1.93 -10.02 -4.69
CA PHE A 25 -1.48 -11.42 -4.81
C PHE A 25 -1.88 -12.26 -3.58
N LYS A 26 -1.65 -11.75 -2.35
CA LYS A 26 -2.09 -12.45 -1.13
C LYS A 26 -3.61 -12.53 -1.01
N LEU A 27 -4.36 -11.52 -1.46
CA LEU A 27 -5.82 -11.55 -1.56
C LEU A 27 -6.30 -12.61 -2.55
N GLY A 28 -5.62 -12.78 -3.67
CA GLY A 28 -5.89 -13.86 -4.63
C GLY A 28 -5.65 -15.25 -4.02
N ILE A 29 -4.54 -15.43 -3.30
CA ILE A 29 -4.25 -16.66 -2.55
C ILE A 29 -5.30 -16.89 -1.47
N TYR A 30 -5.71 -15.85 -0.75
CA TYR A 30 -6.78 -15.92 0.25
C TYR A 30 -8.09 -16.42 -0.37
N GLY A 31 -8.50 -15.86 -1.52
CA GLY A 31 -9.71 -16.30 -2.23
C GLY A 31 -9.63 -17.76 -2.71
N LEU A 32 -8.49 -18.17 -3.27
CA LEU A 32 -8.25 -19.55 -3.69
C LEU A 32 -8.22 -20.53 -2.50
N ALA A 33 -7.60 -20.14 -1.39
CA ALA A 33 -7.53 -20.93 -0.17
C ALA A 33 -8.89 -21.06 0.54
N PHE A 34 -9.69 -19.98 0.50
CA PHE A 34 -11.05 -19.96 1.01
C PHE A 34 -11.94 -20.96 0.24
N MET A 35 -11.83 -21.00 -1.10
CA MET A 35 -12.51 -22.00 -1.93
C MET A 35 -12.07 -23.44 -1.64
N LYS A 36 -10.81 -23.64 -1.23
CA LYS A 36 -10.28 -24.97 -0.83
C LYS A 36 -10.58 -25.34 0.64
N LYS A 37 -11.36 -24.55 1.38
CA LYS A 37 -11.68 -24.74 2.81
C LYS A 37 -10.44 -24.97 3.71
N ASN A 38 -9.29 -24.41 3.34
CA ASN A 38 -8.06 -24.61 4.10
C ASN A 38 -7.83 -23.42 5.05
N ALA A 39 -8.37 -23.52 6.27
CA ALA A 39 -8.38 -22.45 7.26
C ALA A 39 -6.98 -21.91 7.62
N GLN A 40 -5.96 -22.78 7.65
CA GLN A 40 -4.59 -22.37 7.98
C GLN A 40 -4.00 -21.38 6.95
N LYS A 41 -4.22 -21.65 5.66
CA LYS A 41 -3.73 -20.76 4.59
C LYS A 41 -4.52 -19.45 4.49
N VAL A 42 -5.78 -19.47 4.92
CA VAL A 42 -6.63 -18.28 5.01
C VAL A 42 -6.10 -17.35 6.10
N GLU A 43 -5.68 -17.89 7.24
CA GLU A 43 -5.16 -17.09 8.36
C GLU A 43 -3.80 -16.47 8.04
N GLU A 44 -2.86 -17.23 7.47
CA GLU A 44 -1.55 -16.72 7.02
C GLU A 44 -1.67 -15.61 5.96
N ALA A 45 -2.62 -15.77 5.03
CA ALA A 45 -2.89 -14.75 4.02
C ALA A 45 -3.53 -13.50 4.65
N LYS A 46 -4.42 -13.66 5.64
CA LYS A 46 -5.07 -12.56 6.36
C LYS A 46 -4.08 -11.72 7.16
N ASP A 47 -3.15 -12.35 7.88
CA ASP A 47 -2.07 -11.65 8.59
C ASP A 47 -1.13 -10.94 7.62
N GLY A 48 -0.82 -11.58 6.49
CA GLY A 48 -0.07 -10.96 5.40
C GLY A 48 -0.74 -9.70 4.86
N ILE A 49 -2.04 -9.74 4.60
CA ILE A 49 -2.82 -8.59 4.11
C ILE A 49 -2.86 -7.49 5.18
N LYS A 50 -3.06 -7.84 6.45
CA LYS A 50 -3.13 -6.87 7.56
C LYS A 50 -1.86 -6.01 7.67
N ASN A 51 -0.68 -6.63 7.52
CA ASN A 51 0.59 -5.92 7.53
C ASN A 51 0.75 -5.01 6.30
N VAL A 52 0.33 -5.46 5.12
CA VAL A 52 0.39 -4.65 3.89
C VAL A 52 -0.58 -3.46 3.98
N VAL A 53 -1.79 -3.66 4.51
CA VAL A 53 -2.78 -2.60 4.72
C VAL A 53 -2.26 -1.55 5.70
N ALA A 54 -1.66 -1.97 6.82
CA ALA A 54 -1.07 -1.05 7.78
C ALA A 54 0.06 -0.20 7.15
N GLY A 55 0.94 -0.83 6.36
CA GLY A 55 1.97 -0.13 5.60
C GLY A 55 1.39 0.86 4.58
N LEU A 56 0.33 0.47 3.87
CA LEU A 56 -0.32 1.32 2.88
C LEU A 56 -0.94 2.56 3.51
N VAL A 57 -1.61 2.42 4.66
CA VAL A 57 -2.22 3.53 5.40
C VAL A 57 -1.16 4.55 5.83
N ILE A 58 -0.01 4.09 6.31
CA ILE A 58 1.09 4.99 6.71
C ILE A 58 1.62 5.75 5.49
N VAL A 59 1.89 5.06 4.38
CA VAL A 59 2.44 5.70 3.17
C VAL A 59 1.45 6.70 2.57
N LEU A 60 0.15 6.36 2.53
CA LEU A 60 -0.91 7.28 2.08
C LEU A 60 -1.05 8.49 3.02
N GLY A 61 -0.92 8.28 4.33
CA GLY A 61 -0.89 9.37 5.31
C GLY A 61 0.27 10.32 5.09
N CYS A 62 1.48 9.80 4.82
CA CYS A 62 2.63 10.61 4.46
C CYS A 62 2.42 11.39 3.15
N GLU A 63 1.86 10.76 2.12
CA GLU A 63 1.57 11.44 0.84
C GLU A 63 0.53 12.56 1.02
N ALA A 64 -0.51 12.32 1.84
CA ALA A 64 -1.53 13.31 2.16
C ALA A 64 -0.96 14.52 2.92
N ILE A 65 -0.07 14.30 3.90
CA ILE A 65 0.61 15.38 4.63
C ILE A 65 1.52 16.18 3.69
N VAL A 66 2.25 15.52 2.81
CA VAL A 66 3.10 16.20 1.80
C VAL A 66 2.26 17.02 0.83
N GLN A 67 1.12 16.51 0.37
CA GLN A 67 0.18 17.28 -0.46
C GLN A 67 -0.44 18.45 0.29
N PHE A 68 -0.81 18.26 1.56
CA PHE A 68 -1.35 19.31 2.41
C PHE A 68 -0.33 20.44 2.65
N LEU A 69 0.94 20.09 2.91
CA LEU A 69 2.02 21.06 3.03
C LEU A 69 2.29 21.81 1.71
N LYS A 70 2.19 21.12 0.56
CA LYS A 70 2.28 21.78 -0.76
C LYS A 70 1.15 22.79 -0.97
N ASN A 71 -0.10 22.40 -0.72
CA ASN A 71 -1.26 23.27 -0.93
C ASN A 71 -1.34 24.41 0.10
N GLY A 72 -0.94 24.16 1.36
CA GLY A 72 -0.97 25.16 2.44
C GLY A 72 0.14 26.20 2.37
N MET A 73 1.28 25.90 1.74
CA MET A 73 2.39 26.84 1.58
C MET A 73 2.38 27.64 0.28
N ASN A 74 1.35 27.52 -0.58
CA ASN A 74 1.26 28.24 -1.87
C ASN A 74 2.58 28.20 -2.67
N PHE A 75 3.10 26.99 -2.93
CA PHE A 75 4.24 26.75 -3.83
C PHE A 75 3.84 25.91 -5.05
#